data_AF-A0A800JAP8-F1
#
_entry.id   AF-A0A800JAP8-F1
#
_cell.length_a   1.000
_cell.length_b   1.000
_cell.length_c   1.000
_cell.angle_alpha   90.00
_cell.angle_beta   90.00
_cell.angle_gamma   90.00
#
_symmetry.space_group_name_H-M   'P 1'
#
loop_
_entity.id
_entity.type
_entity.pdbx_description
1 polymer ?
#
loop_
_entity_poly.entity_id
_entity_poly.type
_entity_poly.pdbx_seq_one_letter_code
_entity_poly.pdbx_strand_id
1 'polypeptide(L)'
;LIHVLRNSLIPVVTLIALGIPTIFSGAIITEQIFRVNGLGQLLIIAIEGADIPLVQTLTFIFAVLIVFFNLIADVVYGILDPRIRYD
;
A
#
# COMPACT_ATOMS: atom_id res chain seq x y z
N LEU A 1 -26.54 8.57 16.02
CA LEU A 1 -25.92 7.68 14.99
C LEU A 1 -24.95 8.43 14.08
N ILE A 2 -25.33 9.55 13.46
CA ILE A 2 -24.46 10.33 12.55
C ILE A 2 -23.14 10.80 13.22
N HIS A 3 -23.18 11.19 14.50
CA HIS A 3 -21.99 11.61 15.27
C HIS A 3 -21.04 10.45 15.63
N VAL A 4 -21.58 9.23 15.82
CA VAL A 4 -20.77 8.05 16.16
C VAL A 4 -19.99 7.58 14.93
N LEU A 5 -20.63 7.61 13.75
CA LEU A 5 -20.01 7.22 12.49
C LEU A 5 -18.76 8.08 12.18
N ARG A 6 -18.84 9.40 12.36
CA ARG A 6 -17.71 10.32 12.11
C ARG A 6 -16.52 10.06 13.05
N ASN A 7 -16.77 9.75 14.32
CA ASN A 7 -15.70 9.50 15.30
C ASN A 7 -15.10 8.08 15.17
N SER A 8 -15.88 7.10 14.70
CA SER A 8 -15.43 5.73 14.45
C SER A 8 -14.69 5.56 13.12
N LEU A 9 -14.87 6.47 12.15
CA LEU A 9 -14.19 6.39 10.84
C LEU A 9 -12.69 6.73 10.91
N ILE A 10 -12.27 7.54 11.89
CA ILE A 10 -10.86 7.91 12.09
C ILE A 10 -9.98 6.65 12.30
N PRO A 11 -10.23 5.78 13.29
CA PRO A 11 -9.43 4.57 13.48
C PRO A 11 -9.58 3.54 12.35
N VAL A 12 -10.72 3.50 11.66
CA VAL A 12 -10.93 2.57 10.53
C VAL A 12 -10.03 2.94 9.35
N VAL A 13 -9.95 4.23 9.00
CA VAL A 13 -9.05 4.69 7.93
C VAL A 13 -7.58 4.48 8.32
N THR A 14 -7.23 4.61 9.60
CA THR A 14 -5.89 4.27 10.08
C THR A 14 -5.52 2.81 9.88
N LEU A 15 -6.43 1.91 10.23
CA LEU A 15 -6.20 0.49 10.04
C LEU A 15 -6.06 0.13 8.56
N ILE A 16 -6.84 0.76 7.67
CA ILE A 16 -6.73 0.54 6.22
C ILE A 16 -5.40 1.08 5.69
N ALA A 17 -5.01 2.30 6.07
CA ALA A 17 -3.76 2.94 5.65
C ALA A 17 -2.52 2.11 6.05
N LEU A 18 -2.47 1.64 7.31
CA LEU A 18 -1.41 0.76 7.80
C LEU A 18 -1.41 -0.62 7.11
N GLY A 19 -2.55 -1.03 6.55
CA GLY A 19 -2.69 -2.29 5.83
C GLY A 19 -2.18 -2.25 4.38
N ILE A 20 -2.02 -1.06 3.78
CA ILE A 20 -1.60 -0.94 2.37
C ILE A 20 -0.26 -1.64 2.08
N PRO A 21 0.82 -1.44 2.86
CA PRO A 21 2.08 -2.13 2.62
C PRO A 21 1.94 -3.66 2.71
N THR A 22 1.10 -4.15 3.63
CA THR A 22 0.87 -5.59 3.80
C THR A 22 0.13 -6.21 2.61
N ILE A 23 -0.69 -5.44 1.89
CA ILE A 23 -1.36 -5.91 0.67
C ILE A 23 -0.33 -6.15 -0.44
N PHE A 24 0.65 -5.26 -0.63
CA PHE A 24 1.71 -5.45 -1.62
C PHE A 24 2.58 -6.68 -1.31
N SER A 25 2.98 -6.86 -0.05
CA SER A 25 3.73 -8.05 0.38
C SER A 25 2.91 -9.34 0.19
N GLY A 26 1.62 -9.30 0.52
CA GLY A 26 0.70 -10.41 0.28
C GLY A 26 0.55 -10.72 -1.21
N ALA A 27 0.47 -9.70 -2.06
CA ALA A 27 0.37 -9.86 -3.51
C ALA A 27 1.57 -10.62 -4.08
N ILE A 28 2.80 -10.27 -3.68
CA ILE A 28 4.03 -10.96 -4.09
C ILE A 28 3.95 -12.47 -3.76
N ILE A 29 3.51 -12.80 -2.54
CA ILE A 29 3.38 -14.21 -2.10
C ILE A 29 2.29 -14.92 -2.90
N THR A 30 1.14 -14.29 -3.11
CA THR A 30 0.04 -14.90 -3.86
C THR A 30 0.40 -15.12 -5.34
N GLU A 31 1.12 -14.18 -5.97
CA GLU A 31 1.61 -14.32 -7.33
C GLU A 31 2.56 -15.53 -7.47
N GLN A 32 3.44 -15.73 -6.48
CA GLN A 32 4.31 -16.90 -6.43
C GLN A 32 3.56 -18.22 -6.31
N ILE A 33 2.63 -18.31 -5.34
CA ILE A 33 1.91 -19.55 -5.04
C ILE A 33 1.02 -19.96 -6.21
N PHE A 34 0.31 -19.00 -6.80
CA PHE A 34 -0.63 -19.25 -7.90
C PHE A 34 0.01 -19.17 -9.28
N ARG A 35 1.33 -18.88 -9.37
CA ARG A 35 2.06 -18.67 -10.64
C ARG A 35 1.38 -17.68 -11.57
N VAL A 36 0.82 -16.62 -10.98
CA VAL A 36 0.18 -15.54 -11.73
C VAL A 36 1.27 -14.57 -12.18
N ASN A 37 1.34 -14.33 -13.49
CA ASN A 37 2.29 -13.37 -14.07
C ASN A 37 2.04 -11.97 -13.52
N GLY A 38 2.91 -11.54 -12.61
CA GLY A 38 2.85 -10.24 -11.95
C GLY A 38 4.23 -9.67 -11.63
N LEU A 39 4.25 -8.44 -11.13
CA LEU A 39 5.49 -7.71 -10.83
C LEU A 39 6.25 -8.32 -9.65
N GLY A 40 5.54 -8.90 -8.69
CA GLY A 40 6.12 -9.59 -7.55
C GLY A 40 6.77 -10.91 -7.96
N GLN A 41 6.11 -11.69 -8.82
CA GLN A 41 6.71 -12.88 -9.40
C GLN A 41 7.98 -12.53 -10.21
N LEU A 42 7.91 -11.47 -11.03
CA LEU A 42 9.05 -11.02 -11.83
C LEU A 42 10.24 -10.57 -10.96
N LEU A 43 9.96 -9.92 -9.83
CA LEU A 43 10.99 -9.53 -8.86
C LEU A 43 11.72 -10.75 -8.32
N ILE A 44 11.02 -11.81 -7.96
CA ILE A 44 11.67 -13.01 -7.40
C ILE A 44 12.49 -13.73 -8.48
N ILE A 45 11.98 -13.84 -9.70
CA ILE A 45 12.73 -14.41 -10.82
C ILE A 45 14.01 -13.60 -11.08
N ALA A 46 13.94 -12.27 -11.03
CA ALA A 46 15.09 -11.39 -11.20
C ALA A 46 16.13 -11.56 -10.06
N ILE A 47 15.67 -11.75 -8.82
CA ILE A 47 16.54 -12.05 -7.67
C ILE A 47 17.23 -13.40 -7.86
N GLU A 48 16.50 -14.44 -8.23
CA GLU A 48 17.05 -15.78 -8.47
C GLU A 48 18.03 -15.82 -9.65
N GLY A 49 17.76 -15.02 -10.70
CA GLY A 49 18.63 -14.84 -11.86
C GLY A 49 19.80 -13.87 -11.65
N ALA A 50 19.94 -13.27 -10.47
CA ALA A 50 20.92 -12.23 -10.15
C ALA A 50 20.92 -11.03 -11.13
N ASP A 51 19.77 -10.72 -11.72
CA ASP A 51 19.57 -9.55 -12.60
C ASP A 51 19.34 -8.30 -11.75
N ILE A 52 20.45 -7.75 -11.23
CA ILE A 52 20.44 -6.58 -10.33
C ILE A 52 19.74 -5.36 -10.96
N PRO A 53 19.96 -4.99 -12.23
CA PRO A 53 19.21 -3.90 -12.87
C PRO A 53 17.70 -4.10 -12.83
N LEU A 54 17.21 -5.31 -13.10
CA LEU A 54 15.78 -5.60 -13.09
C LEU A 54 15.22 -5.55 -11.66
N VAL A 55 15.92 -6.13 -10.68
CA VAL A 55 15.55 -6.06 -9.26
C VAL A 55 15.44 -4.61 -8.79
N GLN A 56 16.42 -3.77 -9.12
CA GLN A 56 16.44 -2.36 -8.73
C GLN A 56 15.28 -1.59 -9.37
N THR A 57 15.01 -1.84 -10.65
CA THR A 57 13.90 -1.19 -11.38
C THR A 57 12.56 -1.54 -10.76
N LEU A 58 12.31 -2.83 -10.48
CA LEU A 58 11.07 -3.28 -9.86
C LEU A 58 10.94 -2.76 -8.43
N THR A 59 12.02 -2.76 -7.66
CA THR A 59 12.04 -2.22 -6.29
C THR A 59 11.72 -0.72 -6.30
N PHE A 60 12.25 0.03 -7.26
CA PHE A 60 11.94 1.45 -7.41
C PHE A 60 10.45 1.67 -7.75
N ILE A 61 9.88 0.88 -8.67
CA ILE A 61 8.45 0.94 -8.99
C ILE A 61 7.59 0.66 -7.76
N PHE A 62 7.92 -0.37 -6.98
CA PHE A 62 7.21 -0.66 -5.73
C PHE A 62 7.33 0.47 -4.72
N ALA A 63 8.50 1.07 -4.56
CA ALA A 63 8.70 2.22 -3.67
C ALA A 63 7.82 3.40 -4.08
N VAL A 64 7.76 3.73 -5.38
CA VAL A 64 6.90 4.80 -5.90
C VAL A 64 5.43 4.50 -5.63
N LEU A 65 4.98 3.27 -5.87
CA LEU A 65 3.60 2.85 -5.59
C LEU A 65 3.27 2.98 -4.11
N ILE A 66 4.13 2.47 -3.23
CA ILE A 66 3.91 2.55 -1.77
C ILE A 66 3.81 4.00 -1.31
N VAL A 67 4.71 4.87 -1.76
CA VAL A 67 4.66 6.30 -1.44
C VAL A 67 3.39 6.95 -2.00
N PHE A 68 2.99 6.60 -3.22
CA PHE A 68 1.77 7.12 -3.83
C PHE A 68 0.51 6.71 -3.05
N PHE A 69 0.40 5.45 -2.63
CA PHE A 69 -0.74 5.01 -1.82
C PHE A 69 -0.72 5.56 -0.40
N ASN A 70 0.46 5.75 0.21
CA ASN A 70 0.57 6.47 1.48
C ASN A 70 0.11 7.92 1.34
N LEU A 71 0.47 8.60 0.25
CA LEU A 71 -0.02 9.96 -0.03
C LEU A 71 -1.55 9.98 -0.20
N ILE A 72 -2.13 9.01 -0.90
CA ILE A 72 -3.59 8.87 -0.98
C ILE A 72 -4.18 8.69 0.42
N ALA A 73 -3.60 7.83 1.25
CA ALA A 73 -4.06 7.62 2.61
C ALA A 73 -4.03 8.95 3.40
N ASP A 74 -2.94 9.70 3.34
CA ASP A 74 -2.79 11.01 3.99
C ASP A 74 -3.83 12.03 3.52
N VAL A 75 -4.14 12.07 2.21
CA VAL A 75 -5.21 12.93 1.66
C VAL A 75 -6.58 12.51 2.19
N VAL A 76 -6.86 11.20 2.19
CA VAL A 76 -8.12 10.66 2.74
C VAL A 76 -8.24 11.01 4.22
N TYR A 77 -7.15 10.90 4.98
CA TYR A 77 -7.09 11.36 6.36
C TYR A 77 -7.40 12.84 6.51
N GLY A 78 -6.77 13.70 5.71
CA GLY A 78 -7.00 15.15 5.76
C GLY A 78 -8.45 15.54 5.46
N ILE A 79 -9.16 14.78 4.61
CA ILE A 79 -10.58 14.99 4.33
C ILE A 79 -11.46 14.49 5.49
N LEU A 80 -11.08 13.37 6.11
CA LEU A 80 -11.89 12.73 7.13
C LEU A 80 -11.70 13.36 8.52
N ASP A 81 -10.52 13.89 8.82
CA ASP A 81 -10.18 14.45 10.12
C ASP A 81 -10.92 15.79 10.35
N PRO A 82 -11.92 15.83 11.27
CA PRO A 82 -12.63 17.04 11.62
C PRO A 82 -11.77 18.06 12.38
N ARG A 83 -10.64 17.65 12.99
CA ARG A 83 -9.89 18.47 13.95
C ARG A 83 -9.05 19.57 13.29
N ILE A 84 -8.82 19.47 11.98
CA ILE A 84 -8.20 20.56 11.18
C ILE A 84 -9.21 21.71 10.98
N ARG A 85 -10.51 21.43 11.17
CA ARG A 85 -11.55 22.45 11.24
C ARG A 85 -11.58 22.98 12.67
N TYR A 86 -10.67 23.90 12.95
CA TYR A 86 -10.76 24.77 14.13
C TYR A 86 -12.13 25.46 14.10
N ASP A 87 -13.01 25.10 15.03
CA ASP A 87 -13.88 26.09 15.68
C ASP A 87 -13.09 26.68 16.86
#